data_AF-A0AAV6YJL5-F1
#
_entry.id   AF-A0AAV6YJL5-F1
#
_cell.length_a   1.000
_cell.length_b   1.000
_cell.length_c   1.000
_cell.angle_alpha   90.00
_cell.angle_beta   90.00
_cell.angle_gamma   90.00
#
_symmetry.space_group_name_H-M   'P 1'
#
loop_
_entity.id
_entity.type
_entity.pdbx_description
1 polymer ?
#
loop_
_entity_poly.entity_id
_entity_poly.type
_entity_poly.pdbx_seq_one_letter_code
_entity_poly.pdbx_strand_id
1 'polypeptide(L)'
;MELEERVDEDVVISDVCDIILQHATHHFSVYIDYVRNQVYQEKTYSQLMEKNPHFHAVLCRLQELPQCQRLPFMSFLLLPFQRITRIKMLIENILKRTEEGSEGEENASKALDVVSKIIQECNREVGRMKQTEELIHISSKIEFDKIKVGVALCRDVIFSWVRPCAVMSSSHGCGPVP
;
A
#
# COMPACT_ATOMS: atom_id res chain seq x y z
N MET A 1 -5.52 17.38 -7.59
CA MET A 1 -5.61 18.84 -7.53
C MET A 1 -4.27 19.50 -7.74
N GLU A 2 -3.23 19.41 -6.89
CA GLU A 2 -1.94 20.11 -7.20
C GLU A 2 -1.34 19.83 -8.59
N LEU A 3 -1.34 18.58 -9.05
CA LEU A 3 -0.89 18.23 -10.41
C LEU A 3 -1.82 18.74 -11.52
N GLU A 4 -3.12 18.88 -11.26
CA GLU A 4 -4.09 19.41 -12.24
C GLU A 4 -3.98 20.94 -12.31
N GLU A 5 -3.86 21.60 -11.15
CA GLU A 5 -3.65 23.04 -11.03
C GLU A 5 -2.39 23.48 -11.77
N ARG A 6 -1.27 22.76 -11.61
CA ARG A 6 -0.02 23.08 -12.33
C ARG A 6 -0.15 22.94 -13.85
N VAL A 7 -0.98 21.99 -14.31
CA VAL A 7 -1.26 21.79 -15.74
C VAL A 7 -2.17 22.89 -16.29
N ASP A 8 -3.09 23.40 -15.47
CA ASP A 8 -3.99 24.48 -15.84
C ASP A 8 -3.28 25.86 -15.86
N GLU A 9 -2.22 26.03 -15.06
CA GLU A 9 -1.43 27.26 -14.98
C GLU A 9 -0.56 27.50 -16.23
N ASP A 10 0.14 26.48 -16.74
CA ASP A 10 1.02 26.60 -17.90
C ASP A 10 1.03 25.31 -18.74
N VAL A 11 1.13 25.47 -20.06
CA VAL A 11 1.32 24.38 -21.03
C VAL A 11 2.68 23.70 -20.82
N VAL A 12 3.68 24.43 -20.32
CA VAL A 12 5.01 23.90 -20.00
C VAL A 12 5.14 23.71 -18.49
N ILE A 13 5.14 22.45 -18.06
CA ILE A 13 5.36 22.10 -16.65
C ILE A 13 6.85 22.20 -16.33
N SER A 14 7.22 23.11 -15.42
CA SER A 14 8.60 23.41 -15.03
C SER A 14 9.25 22.28 -14.22
N ASP A 15 8.57 21.79 -13.18
CA ASP A 15 8.98 20.64 -12.38
C ASP A 15 7.74 19.89 -11.87
N VAL A 16 7.86 18.57 -11.80
CA VAL A 16 6.87 17.64 -11.24
C VAL A 16 7.44 16.90 -10.03
N CYS A 17 8.77 16.79 -9.96
CA CYS A 17 9.48 16.07 -8.91
C CYS A 17 9.43 16.82 -7.57
N ASP A 18 9.26 18.14 -7.57
CA ASP A 18 8.94 18.95 -6.39
C ASP A 18 7.66 18.47 -5.69
N ILE A 19 6.58 18.31 -6.45
CA ILE A 19 5.28 17.83 -5.96
C ILE A 19 5.44 16.39 -5.49
N ILE A 20 6.05 15.53 -6.31
CA ILE A 20 6.24 14.12 -5.95
C ILE A 20 7.06 13.99 -4.66
N LEU A 21 8.12 14.78 -4.48
CA LEU A 21 8.95 14.77 -3.28
C LEU A 21 8.13 15.12 -2.03
N GLN A 22 7.32 16.18 -2.10
CA GLN A 22 6.42 16.58 -1.00
C GLN A 22 5.47 15.44 -0.62
N HIS A 23 4.74 14.89 -1.59
CA HIS A 23 3.79 13.79 -1.35
C HIS A 23 4.46 12.51 -0.87
N ALA A 24 5.63 12.18 -1.44
CA ALA A 24 6.39 11.00 -1.05
C ALA A 24 6.86 11.10 0.41
N THR A 25 7.23 12.30 0.85
CA THR A 25 7.74 12.54 2.21
C THR A 25 6.63 12.47 3.25
N HIS A 26 5.45 13.00 2.95
CA HIS A 26 4.38 13.18 3.94
C HIS A 26 3.28 12.12 3.90
N HIS A 27 3.04 11.50 2.74
CA HIS A 27 1.83 10.71 2.53
C HIS A 27 2.07 9.28 2.05
N PHE A 28 3.21 8.99 1.40
CA PHE A 28 3.41 7.68 0.77
C PHE A 28 3.74 6.55 1.76
N SER A 29 3.85 6.84 3.05
CA SER A 29 3.95 5.79 4.08
C SER A 29 2.77 4.82 4.06
N VAL A 30 1.59 5.26 3.60
CA VAL A 30 0.40 4.41 3.46
C VAL A 30 0.59 3.23 2.49
N TYR A 31 1.51 3.34 1.53
CA TYR A 31 1.83 2.22 0.64
C TYR A 31 2.48 1.07 1.42
N ILE A 32 3.29 1.37 2.44
CA ILE A 32 3.94 0.35 3.28
C ILE A 32 2.86 -0.40 4.07
N ASP A 33 1.95 0.33 4.71
CA ASP A 33 0.87 -0.26 5.51
C ASP A 33 -0.10 -1.09 4.68
N TYR A 34 -0.36 -0.67 3.44
CA TYR A 34 -1.18 -1.46 2.53
C TYR A 34 -0.45 -2.75 2.11
N VAL A 35 0.79 -2.63 1.64
CA VAL A 35 1.54 -3.73 1.01
C VAL A 35 1.95 -4.79 2.02
N ARG A 36 2.33 -4.42 3.26
CA ARG A 36 2.64 -5.39 4.31
C ARG A 36 1.46 -6.31 4.66
N ASN A 37 0.24 -5.84 4.45
CA ASN A 37 -0.99 -6.58 4.74
C ASN A 37 -1.47 -7.44 3.55
N GLN A 38 -0.78 -7.41 2.41
CA GLN A 38 -1.21 -8.09 1.19
C GLN A 38 -1.45 -9.60 1.38
N VAL A 39 -0.55 -10.29 2.10
CA VAL A 39 -0.69 -11.73 2.36
C VAL A 39 -1.97 -12.05 3.15
N TYR A 40 -2.34 -11.18 4.09
CA TYR A 40 -3.57 -11.33 4.86
C TYR A 40 -4.81 -11.05 4.00
N GLN A 41 -4.76 -10.03 3.14
CA GLN A 41 -5.82 -9.73 2.18
C GLN A 41 -6.07 -10.94 1.26
N GLU A 42 -5.00 -11.55 0.75
CA GLU A 42 -5.09 -12.73 -0.12
C GLU A 42 -5.72 -13.94 0.59
N LYS A 43 -5.29 -14.24 1.82
CA LYS A 43 -5.87 -15.33 2.62
C LYS A 43 -7.34 -15.08 2.95
N THR A 44 -7.68 -13.85 3.35
CA THR A 44 -9.05 -13.47 3.70
C THR A 44 -9.96 -13.58 2.49
N TYR A 45 -9.50 -13.11 1.32
CA TYR A 45 -10.21 -13.29 0.06
C TYR A 45 -10.47 -14.76 -0.24
N SER A 46 -9.45 -15.62 -0.19
CA SER A 46 -9.61 -17.05 -0.51
C SER A 46 -10.61 -17.71 0.44
N GLN A 47 -10.51 -17.42 1.74
CA GLN A 47 -11.46 -17.94 2.73
C GLN A 47 -12.89 -17.46 2.50
N LEU A 48 -13.09 -16.20 2.14
CA LEU A 48 -14.42 -15.66 1.84
C LEU A 48 -15.00 -16.25 0.56
N MET A 49 -14.18 -16.46 -0.47
CA MET A 49 -14.60 -17.08 -1.72
C MET A 49 -15.03 -18.54 -1.54
N GLU A 50 -14.45 -19.26 -0.58
CA GLU A 50 -14.81 -20.64 -0.24
C GLU A 50 -16.00 -20.74 0.72
N LYS A 51 -15.99 -19.94 1.80
CA LYS A 51 -16.91 -20.11 2.94
C LYS A 51 -18.16 -19.25 2.85
N ASN A 52 -18.17 -18.21 2.02
CA ASN A 52 -19.27 -17.27 1.93
C ASN A 52 -19.82 -17.21 0.49
N PRO A 53 -20.85 -18.02 0.17
CA PRO A 53 -21.48 -18.02 -1.15
C PRO A 53 -22.05 -16.67 -1.56
N HIS A 54 -22.51 -15.84 -0.61
CA HIS A 54 -23.04 -14.51 -0.89
C HIS A 54 -21.92 -13.56 -1.35
N PHE A 55 -20.79 -13.56 -0.65
CA PHE A 55 -19.61 -12.78 -1.05
C PHE A 55 -19.14 -13.20 -2.45
N HIS A 56 -19.05 -14.51 -2.70
CA HIS A 56 -18.68 -15.06 -4.01
C HIS A 56 -19.60 -14.55 -5.12
N ALA A 57 -20.93 -14.68 -4.94
CA ALA A 57 -21.91 -14.27 -5.94
C ALA A 57 -21.86 -12.77 -6.25
N VAL A 58 -21.74 -11.94 -5.22
CA VAL A 58 -21.60 -10.48 -5.39
C VAL A 58 -20.32 -10.16 -6.15
N LEU A 59 -19.21 -10.81 -5.82
CA LEU A 59 -17.93 -10.52 -6.45
C LEU A 59 -17.89 -10.94 -7.92
N CYS A 60 -18.44 -12.11 -8.26
CA CYS A 60 -18.59 -12.53 -9.66
C CYS A 60 -19.40 -11.51 -10.46
N ARG A 61 -20.54 -11.06 -9.94
CA ARG A 61 -21.37 -10.03 -10.59
C ARG A 61 -20.61 -8.72 -10.78
N LEU A 62 -19.80 -8.29 -9.81
CA LEU A 62 -19.01 -7.07 -9.92
C LEU A 62 -17.90 -7.20 -10.97
N GLN A 63 -17.24 -8.36 -11.08
CA GLN A 63 -16.18 -8.59 -12.06
C GLN A 63 -16.68 -8.63 -13.52
N GLU A 64 -17.97 -8.91 -13.73
CA GLU A 64 -18.62 -8.85 -15.05
C GLU A 64 -18.85 -7.42 -15.54
N LEU A 65 -18.80 -6.42 -14.63
CA LEU A 65 -18.98 -5.03 -14.99
C LEU A 65 -17.87 -4.56 -15.96
N PRO A 66 -18.21 -3.76 -16.99
CA PRO A 66 -17.23 -3.29 -17.98
C PRO A 66 -16.10 -2.46 -17.35
N GLN A 67 -16.37 -1.77 -16.23
CA GLN A 67 -15.38 -1.02 -15.46
C GLN A 67 -14.23 -1.90 -14.94
N CYS A 68 -14.52 -3.17 -14.65
CA CYS A 68 -13.50 -4.11 -14.19
C CYS A 68 -12.62 -4.64 -15.32
N GLN A 69 -12.98 -4.40 -16.59
CA GLN A 69 -12.23 -4.84 -17.77
C GLN A 69 -11.88 -6.34 -17.74
N ARG A 70 -12.76 -7.14 -17.13
CA ARG A 70 -12.58 -8.59 -16.90
C ARG A 70 -11.35 -8.96 -16.05
N LEU A 71 -10.82 -8.02 -15.27
CA LEU A 71 -9.76 -8.30 -14.31
C LEU A 71 -10.34 -8.93 -13.03
N PRO A 72 -9.66 -9.93 -12.44
CA PRO A 72 -10.06 -10.48 -11.16
C PRO A 72 -9.81 -9.47 -10.05
N PHE A 73 -10.59 -9.57 -8.96
CA PHE A 73 -10.50 -8.66 -7.81
C PHE A 73 -9.07 -8.54 -7.25
N MET A 74 -8.35 -9.66 -7.19
CA MET A 74 -6.95 -9.69 -6.74
C MET A 74 -6.03 -8.78 -7.56
N SER A 75 -6.27 -8.60 -8.86
CA SER A 75 -5.47 -7.68 -9.68
C SER A 75 -5.61 -6.23 -9.23
N PHE A 76 -6.78 -5.84 -8.72
CA PHE A 76 -6.99 -4.50 -8.16
C PHE A 76 -6.27 -4.32 -6.83
N LEU A 77 -6.18 -5.37 -6.02
CA LEU A 77 -5.44 -5.32 -4.76
C LEU A 77 -3.93 -5.10 -4.97
N LEU A 78 -3.39 -5.43 -6.15
CA LEU A 78 -2.00 -5.20 -6.50
C LEU A 78 -1.71 -3.76 -6.97
N LEU A 79 -2.73 -2.99 -7.35
CA LEU A 79 -2.55 -1.67 -7.97
C LEU A 79 -1.75 -0.69 -7.11
N PRO A 80 -1.90 -0.62 -5.77
CA PRO A 80 -1.09 0.30 -4.96
C PRO A 80 0.41 0.04 -5.07
N PHE A 81 0.85 -1.22 -5.01
CA PHE A 81 2.28 -1.56 -5.19
C PHE A 81 2.76 -1.27 -6.62
N GLN A 82 1.92 -1.56 -7.62
CA GLN A 82 2.25 -1.23 -9.01
C GLN A 82 2.31 0.29 -9.26
N ARG A 83 1.52 1.08 -8.53
CA ARG A 83 1.49 2.54 -8.68
C ARG A 83 2.79 3.16 -8.20
N ILE A 84 3.26 2.80 -7.01
CA ILE A 84 4.51 3.36 -6.47
C ILE A 84 5.73 2.94 -7.30
N THR A 85 5.76 1.72 -7.84
CA THR A 85 6.84 1.28 -8.75
C THR A 85 6.82 2.02 -10.08
N ARG A 86 5.64 2.30 -10.65
CA ARG A 86 5.51 3.17 -11.83
C ARG A 86 5.98 4.60 -11.56
N ILE A 87 5.64 5.18 -10.40
CA ILE A 87 6.12 6.51 -10.00
C ILE A 87 7.65 6.54 -9.99
N LYS A 88 8.31 5.54 -9.39
CA LYS A 88 9.78 5.42 -9.43
C LYS A 88 10.32 5.46 -10.86
N MET A 89 9.75 4.66 -11.76
CA MET A 89 10.19 4.62 -13.17
C MET A 89 9.98 5.95 -13.89
N LEU A 90 8.90 6.67 -13.58
CA LEU A 90 8.65 7.99 -14.15
C LEU A 90 9.67 9.02 -13.68
N ILE A 91 9.98 9.05 -12.37
CA ILE A 91 11.03 9.93 -11.83
C ILE A 91 12.39 9.61 -12.44
N GLU A 92 12.75 8.33 -12.58
CA GLU A 92 14.00 7.91 -13.24
C GLU A 92 14.08 8.41 -14.69
N ASN A 93 12.96 8.42 -15.41
CA ASN A 93 12.92 8.93 -16.78
C ASN A 93 13.01 10.46 -16.85
N ILE A 94 12.44 11.17 -15.88
CA ILE A 94 12.56 12.63 -15.76
C ILE A 94 14.02 12.98 -15.46
N LEU A 95 14.62 12.38 -14.41
CA LEU A 95 16.00 12.64 -13.99
C LEU A 95 17.01 12.47 -15.15
N LYS A 96 16.83 11.47 -16.01
CA LYS A 96 17.69 11.23 -17.19
C LYS A 96 17.62 12.32 -18.26
N ARG A 97 16.58 13.15 -18.25
CA ARG A 97 16.29 14.17 -19.27
C ARG A 97 16.39 15.59 -18.71
N THR A 98 16.56 15.73 -17.39
CA THR A 98 16.76 17.01 -16.73
C THR A 98 18.19 17.51 -16.95
N GLU A 99 18.35 18.83 -17.02
CA GLU A 99 19.65 19.48 -17.17
C GLU A 99 20.52 19.28 -15.92
N GLU A 100 21.79 18.91 -16.11
CA GLU A 100 22.76 18.72 -15.03
C GLU A 100 23.01 20.02 -14.24
N GLY A 101 23.00 19.94 -12.92
CA GLY A 101 23.16 21.06 -12.01
C GLY A 101 21.92 21.93 -11.83
N SER A 102 20.78 21.56 -12.43
CA SER A 102 19.52 22.28 -12.25
C SER A 102 18.80 21.91 -10.95
N GLU A 103 17.92 22.79 -10.46
CA GLU A 103 17.05 22.51 -9.30
C GLU A 103 16.14 21.29 -9.56
N GLY A 104 15.68 21.11 -10.80
CA GLY A 104 14.88 19.97 -11.19
C GLY A 104 15.64 18.64 -11.09
N GLU A 105 16.96 18.63 -11.34
CA GLU A 105 17.78 17.42 -11.15
C GLU A 105 17.86 17.07 -9.65
N GLU A 106 18.10 18.08 -8.81
CA GLU A 106 18.16 17.90 -7.36
C GLU A 106 16.81 17.38 -6.81
N ASN A 107 15.69 17.98 -7.22
CA ASN A 107 14.35 17.54 -6.83
C ASN A 107 14.05 16.12 -7.31
N ALA A 108 14.36 15.79 -8.57
CA ALA A 108 14.16 14.45 -9.12
C ALA A 108 15.01 13.40 -8.39
N SER A 109 16.27 13.73 -8.08
CA SER A 109 17.17 12.84 -7.33
C SER A 109 16.64 12.58 -5.90
N LYS A 110 16.23 13.62 -5.19
CA LYS A 110 15.63 13.50 -3.85
C LYS A 110 14.32 12.71 -3.89
N ALA A 111 13.43 13.02 -4.83
CA ALA A 111 12.17 12.30 -4.99
C ALA A 111 12.39 10.80 -5.25
N LEU A 112 13.37 10.48 -6.11
CA LEU A 112 13.74 9.11 -6.43
C LEU A 112 14.26 8.35 -5.20
N ASP A 113 15.11 8.98 -4.39
CA ASP A 113 15.63 8.38 -3.16
C ASP A 113 14.50 8.07 -2.15
N VAL A 114 13.61 9.04 -1.90
CA VAL A 114 12.47 8.85 -0.98
C VAL A 114 11.55 7.73 -1.47
N VAL A 115 11.13 7.76 -2.74
CA VAL A 115 10.25 6.72 -3.29
C VAL A 115 10.93 5.34 -3.28
N SER A 116 12.22 5.28 -3.58
CA SER A 116 12.99 4.04 -3.53
C SER A 116 13.05 3.46 -2.12
N LYS A 117 13.27 4.30 -1.10
CA LYS A 117 13.25 3.88 0.31
C LYS A 117 11.89 3.32 0.71
N ILE A 118 10.79 3.94 0.27
CA ILE A 118 9.44 3.43 0.57
C ILE A 118 9.21 2.06 -0.08
N ILE A 119 9.64 1.86 -1.32
CA ILE A 119 9.52 0.55 -1.99
C ILE A 119 10.38 -0.51 -1.29
N GLN A 120 11.60 -0.16 -0.87
CA GLN A 120 12.45 -1.06 -0.08
C GLN A 120 11.80 -1.42 1.26
N GLU A 121 11.19 -0.45 1.93
CA GLU A 121 10.45 -0.64 3.17
C GLU A 121 9.25 -1.58 2.99
N CYS A 122 8.46 -1.39 1.92
CA CYS A 122 7.36 -2.29 1.57
C CYS A 122 7.84 -3.75 1.46
N ASN A 123 8.94 -3.97 0.73
CA ASN A 123 9.50 -5.31 0.54
C ASN A 123 10.00 -5.91 1.86
N ARG A 124 10.64 -5.10 2.71
CA ARG A 124 11.12 -5.54 4.03
C ARG A 124 9.97 -5.95 4.94
N GLU A 125 8.92 -5.14 5.00
CA GLU A 125 7.77 -5.41 5.86
C GLU A 125 6.95 -6.62 5.37
N VAL A 126 6.83 -6.84 4.06
CA VAL A 126 6.25 -8.08 3.52
C VAL A 126 7.07 -9.30 3.95
N GLY A 127 8.41 -9.23 3.89
CA GLY A 127 9.31 -10.30 4.34
C GLY A 127 9.15 -10.60 5.82
N ARG A 128 9.11 -9.57 6.66
CA ARG A 128 8.91 -9.68 8.11
C ARG A 128 7.54 -10.27 8.47
N MET A 129 6.49 -9.89 7.74
CA MET A 129 5.15 -10.40 7.95
C MET A 129 5.09 -11.91 7.67
N LYS A 130 5.69 -12.37 6.57
CA LYS A 130 5.78 -13.80 6.23
C LYS A 130 6.50 -14.60 7.32
N GLN A 131 7.65 -14.11 7.80
CA GLN A 131 8.38 -14.76 8.90
C GLN A 131 7.56 -14.83 10.19
N THR A 132 6.83 -13.76 10.52
CA THR A 132 5.98 -13.71 11.72
C THR A 132 4.83 -14.73 11.62
N GLU A 133 4.21 -14.86 10.45
CA GLU A 133 3.17 -15.87 10.23
C GLU A 133 3.71 -17.30 10.32
N GLU A 134 4.89 -17.57 9.77
CA GLU A 134 5.55 -18.88 9.86
C GLU A 134 5.84 -19.25 11.32
N LEU A 135 6.37 -18.31 12.11
CA LEU A 135 6.62 -18.48 13.54
C LEU A 135 5.33 -18.82 14.30
N ILE A 136 4.22 -18.14 14.00
CA ILE A 136 2.92 -18.44 14.63
C ILE A 136 2.40 -19.80 14.22
N HIS A 137 2.50 -20.15 12.95
CA HIS A 137 2.06 -21.46 12.46
C HIS A 137 2.85 -22.59 13.14
N ILE A 138 4.17 -22.45 13.25
CA ILE A 138 5.01 -23.40 14.00
C ILE A 138 4.59 -23.42 15.48
N SER A 139 4.47 -22.25 16.12
CA SER A 139 4.09 -22.16 17.53
C SER A 139 2.72 -22.78 17.82
N SER A 140 1.77 -22.71 16.88
CA SER A 140 0.44 -23.31 17.02
C SER A 140 0.44 -24.84 16.94
N LYS A 141 1.50 -25.42 16.35
CA LYS A 141 1.69 -26.86 16.18
C LYS A 141 2.55 -27.49 17.27
N ILE A 142 3.20 -26.69 18.11
CA ILE A 142 3.97 -27.19 19.24
C ILE A 142 3.04 -27.22 20.46
N GLU A 143 2.63 -28.42 20.88
CA GLU A 143 1.97 -28.62 22.17
C GLU A 143 2.99 -28.47 23.30
N PHE A 144 3.09 -27.26 23.87
CA PHE A 144 3.83 -27.05 25.11
C PHE A 144 2.88 -27.29 26.30
N ASP A 145 3.03 -28.43 26.94
CA ASP A 145 2.20 -28.83 28.09
C ASP A 145 2.39 -27.91 29.33
N LYS A 146 3.31 -26.92 29.31
CA LYS A 146 3.60 -26.06 30.48
C LYS A 146 3.96 -24.57 30.27
N ILE A 147 3.76 -23.94 29.09
CA ILE A 147 4.04 -22.48 28.96
C ILE A 147 2.95 -21.77 28.15
N LYS A 148 1.88 -21.34 28.82
CA LYS A 148 0.74 -20.62 28.22
C LYS A 148 0.97 -19.11 27.95
N VAL A 149 2.15 -18.57 28.23
CA VAL A 149 2.37 -17.10 28.25
C VAL A 149 2.91 -16.54 26.93
N GLY A 150 3.60 -17.34 26.09
CA GLY A 150 4.26 -16.84 24.86
C GLY A 150 3.37 -16.68 23.62
N VAL A 151 2.33 -17.51 23.48
CA VAL A 151 1.49 -17.56 22.25
C VAL A 151 0.51 -16.40 22.17
N ALA A 152 0.04 -15.88 23.31
CA ALA A 152 -0.85 -14.72 23.36
C ALA A 152 -0.17 -13.44 22.84
N LEU A 153 1.09 -13.21 23.24
CA LEU A 153 1.88 -12.04 22.84
C LEU A 153 2.12 -11.96 21.32
N CYS A 154 2.38 -13.08 20.63
CA CYS A 154 2.53 -13.06 19.17
C CYS A 154 1.22 -12.73 18.44
N ARG A 155 0.07 -13.16 18.98
CA ARG A 155 -1.24 -12.87 18.39
C ARG A 155 -1.62 -11.39 18.59
N ASP A 156 -1.32 -10.84 19.76
CA ASP A 156 -1.55 -9.43 20.10
C ASP A 156 -0.68 -8.48 19.26
N VAL A 157 0.55 -8.88 18.92
CA VAL A 157 1.41 -8.11 18.02
C VAL A 157 0.77 -7.99 16.64
N ILE A 158 0.33 -9.09 16.00
CA ILE A 158 -0.35 -9.01 14.69
C ILE A 158 -1.63 -8.18 14.76
N PHE A 159 -2.48 -8.36 15.78
CA PHE A 159 -3.70 -7.55 15.94
C PHE A 159 -3.40 -6.05 16.16
N SER A 160 -2.30 -5.72 16.85
CA SER A 160 -1.82 -4.35 17.03
C SER A 160 -1.31 -3.72 15.72
N TRP A 161 -0.69 -4.52 14.83
CA TRP A 161 -0.27 -4.08 13.49
C TRP A 161 -1.40 -4.07 12.43
N VAL A 162 -2.51 -4.77 12.69
CA VAL A 162 -3.74 -4.73 11.87
C VAL A 162 -4.66 -3.57 12.27
N ARG A 163 -4.61 -3.13 13.55
CA ARG A 163 -5.40 -1.99 14.07
C ARG A 163 -5.11 -0.60 13.50
N PRO A 164 -3.94 -0.23 12.92
CA PRO A 164 -3.71 1.15 12.50
C PRO A 164 -4.65 1.62 11.39
N CYS A 165 -5.08 0.72 10.49
CA CYS A 165 -6.02 1.07 9.43
C CYS A 165 -7.45 1.36 9.94
N ALA A 166 -7.84 0.90 11.13
CA ALA A 166 -9.18 1.13 11.66
C ALA A 166 -9.30 2.43 12.50
N VAL A 167 -8.18 3.06 12.88
CA VAL A 167 -8.17 4.20 13.81
C VAL A 167 -7.93 5.56 13.12
N MET A 168 -7.51 5.58 11.85
CA MET A 168 -7.34 6.84 11.09
C MET A 168 -8.62 7.41 10.47
N SER A 169 -9.80 6.82 10.73
CA SER A 169 -11.09 7.33 10.24
C SER A 169 -11.91 8.12 11.29
N SER A 170 -11.34 8.40 12.47
CA SER A 170 -12.07 9.00 13.60
C SER A 170 -11.59 10.41 13.98
N SER A 171 -11.30 11.26 13.00
CA SER A 171 -10.96 12.66 13.27
C SER A 171 -11.36 13.63 12.16
N HIS A 172 -12.45 13.38 11.42
CA HIS A 172 -13.17 14.43 10.71
C HIS A 172 -14.66 14.21 10.92
N GLY A 173 -15.24 14.99 11.83
CA GLY A 173 -16.66 14.92 12.16
C GLY A 173 -17.51 15.39 10.99
N CYS A 174 -18.32 14.49 10.44
CA CYS A 174 -19.52 14.89 9.72
C CYS A 174 -20.58 15.24 10.77
N GLY A 175 -20.82 16.54 10.95
CA GLY A 175 -22.09 17.03 11.49
C GLY A 175 -23.25 16.65 10.57
N PRO A 176 -24.49 16.60 11.09
CA PRO A 176 -25.65 16.23 10.29
C PRO A 176 -25.97 17.38 9.32
N VAL A 177 -26.21 17.03 8.06
CA VAL A 177 -26.65 17.97 7.00
C VAL A 177 -28.09 17.57 6.63
N PRO A 178 -28.98 18.55 6.40
CA PRO A 178 -30.43 18.48 6.71
C PRO A 178 -31.28 17.64 5.75
#